data_AF-S8E6P0-F1
#
_entry.id   AF-S8E6P0-F1
#
_cell.length_a   1.000
_cell.length_b   1.000
_cell.length_c   1.000
_cell.angle_alpha   90.00
_cell.angle_beta   90.00
_cell.angle_gamma   90.00
#
_symmetry.space_group_name_H-M   'P 1'
#
loop_
_entity.id
_entity.type
_entity.pdbx_description
1 polymer ?
#
loop_
_entity_poly.entity_id
_entity_poly.type
_entity_poly.pdbx_seq_one_letter_code
_entity_poly.pdbx_strand_id
1 'polypeptide(L)'
;MAGIVHHPGDWPYKMQEEALKALLELVLPALPRDETEASGEPQPKKAKIDDSGANMHDNTARPGKKLRPTHRGKWAPPKPTLKPAEVHPSLRYRAPTACAVPAIWADALAGVGTLPVPPSAASYYWPPPFVFENAGGKAQRYLHNHLRIRGFCQQRLLDPSLGALPPRIAEWRDGLWGDYTVHELQGSSTSLTQQSKERQAIQQNVRKLFSRTAGLATYQPDQAPVFNAKTVSLDLVNDPVLRAQVIWEAHEVNWRCELRDLDAHLTGSRDWPALARWERETSVSRVWTSEGTGLRLFPAWGDSLQASCAKWWCAPEPDWQLGGRTLVELVRVVQRWPGLPGLLRIPHPESIMDYEADRFSETMRAAVDFYVKVFINTYHRLPIPPAVLPADW
;
A
#
# COMPACT_ATOMS: atom_id res chain seq x y z
N MET A 1 -22.39 -10.76 28.50
CA MET A 1 -20.98 -10.63 28.08
C MET A 1 -20.89 -9.48 27.10
N ALA A 2 -20.50 -8.29 27.60
CA ALA A 2 -20.37 -7.09 26.78
C ALA A 2 -19.06 -7.18 26.00
N GLY A 3 -19.17 -7.36 24.68
CA GLY A 3 -18.03 -7.23 23.78
C GLY A 3 -17.55 -5.79 23.80
N ILE A 4 -16.26 -5.58 24.04
CA ILE A 4 -15.62 -4.28 23.87
C ILE A 4 -15.75 -3.94 22.38
N VAL A 5 -16.71 -3.09 22.05
CA VAL A 5 -16.84 -2.47 20.73
C VAL A 5 -15.67 -1.50 20.64
N HIS A 6 -14.60 -1.87 19.95
CA HIS A 6 -13.61 -0.88 19.54
C HIS A 6 -14.29 0.06 18.55
N HIS A 7 -14.52 1.30 18.97
CA HIS A 7 -15.04 2.33 18.10
C HIS A 7 -13.95 2.68 17.08
N PRO A 8 -14.24 2.63 15.76
CA PRO A 8 -13.34 3.15 14.74
C PRO A 8 -12.92 4.58 15.08
N GLY A 9 -11.62 4.83 15.24
CA GLY A 9 -11.10 6.16 15.58
C GLY A 9 -10.52 6.33 16.99
N ASP A 10 -10.57 5.32 17.86
CA ASP A 10 -9.92 5.38 19.20
C ASP A 10 -8.40 5.13 19.16
N TRP A 11 -7.83 4.82 18.00
CA TRP A 11 -6.41 4.52 17.85
C TRP A 11 -5.46 5.67 18.25
N PRO A 12 -5.79 6.97 18.09
CA PRO A 12 -4.91 8.05 18.57
C PRO A 12 -4.81 8.04 20.10
N TYR A 13 -5.91 7.72 20.80
CA TYR A 13 -5.93 7.61 22.25
C TYR A 13 -5.10 6.41 22.73
N LYS A 14 -5.25 5.25 22.06
CA LYS A 14 -4.39 4.08 22.34
C LYS A 14 -2.92 4.36 22.05
N MET A 15 -2.61 5.08 20.96
CA MET A 15 -1.24 5.50 20.67
C MET A 15 -0.70 6.44 21.73
N GLN A 16 -1.51 7.39 22.20
CA GLN A 16 -1.15 8.28 23.30
C GLN A 16 -0.94 7.51 24.61
N GLU A 17 -1.79 6.53 24.92
CA GLU A 17 -1.66 5.65 26.08
C GLU A 17 -0.36 4.82 26.01
N GLU A 18 -0.07 4.20 24.86
CA GLU A 18 1.17 3.47 24.63
C GLU A 18 2.40 4.38 24.67
N ALA A 19 2.29 5.61 24.16
CA ALA A 19 3.36 6.60 24.28
C ALA A 19 3.61 7.00 25.73
N LEU A 20 2.54 7.23 26.51
CA LEU A 20 2.65 7.50 27.93
C LEU A 20 3.26 6.31 28.68
N LYS A 21 2.84 5.07 28.40
CA LYS A 21 3.43 3.86 29.01
C LYS A 21 4.91 3.75 28.69
N ALA A 22 5.29 3.84 27.41
CA ALA A 22 6.68 3.74 26.99
C ALA A 22 7.56 4.85 27.60
N LEU A 23 7.05 6.08 27.69
CA LEU A 23 7.76 7.19 28.32
C LEU A 23 7.87 7.03 29.85
N LEU A 24 6.83 6.52 30.52
CA LEU A 24 6.83 6.29 31.96
C LEU A 24 7.70 5.10 32.37
N GLU A 25 7.76 4.05 31.54
CA GLU A 25 8.66 2.90 31.73
C GLU A 25 10.14 3.30 31.60
N LEU A 26 10.46 4.31 30.78
CA LEU A 26 11.81 4.87 30.65
C LEU A 26 12.26 5.74 31.84
N VAL A 27 11.33 6.21 32.68
CA VAL A 27 11.59 7.20 33.74
C VAL A 27 11.70 6.58 35.13
N LEU A 28 11.41 5.29 35.31
CA LEU A 28 11.56 4.63 36.62
C LEU A 28 12.84 3.79 36.66
N PRO A 29 13.88 4.21 37.41
CA PRO A 29 14.92 3.28 37.82
C PRO A 29 14.25 2.11 38.55
N ALA A 30 14.67 0.89 38.27
CA ALA A 30 14.28 -0.24 39.08
C ALA A 30 14.71 0.06 40.53
N LEU A 31 13.73 0.24 41.42
CA LEU A 31 13.99 0.23 42.85
C LEU A 31 14.65 -1.12 43.18
N PRO A 32 15.77 -1.13 43.92
CA PRO A 32 16.37 -2.37 44.37
C PRO A 32 15.31 -3.13 45.17
N ARG A 33 14.83 -4.24 44.62
CA ARG A 33 14.05 -5.20 45.39
C ARG A 33 15.06 -6.08 46.09
N ASP A 34 15.11 -5.98 47.41
CA ASP A 34 15.74 -7.01 48.23
C ASP A 34 15.11 -8.36 47.85
N GLU A 35 15.96 -9.24 47.32
CA GLU A 35 15.60 -10.61 47.02
C GLU A 35 15.21 -11.29 48.33
N THR A 36 13.93 -11.67 48.45
CA THR A 36 13.53 -12.66 49.44
C THR A 36 13.26 -13.96 48.70
N GLU A 37 13.95 -15.00 49.17
CA GLU A 37 14.14 -16.30 48.55
C GLU A 37 12.85 -17.03 48.17
N ALA A 38 13.03 -17.89 47.16
CA ALA A 38 12.06 -18.75 46.52
C ALA A 38 11.31 -19.70 47.48
N SER A 39 10.06 -20.02 47.12
CA SER A 39 9.52 -21.36 47.38
C SER A 39 8.33 -21.71 46.48
N GLY A 40 8.54 -22.71 45.62
CA GLY A 40 7.63 -23.86 45.50
C GLY A 40 6.36 -23.72 44.64
N GLU A 41 6.46 -24.10 43.36
CA GLU A 41 5.33 -24.54 42.55
C GLU A 41 5.36 -26.08 42.40
N PRO A 42 4.23 -26.81 42.47
CA PRO A 42 4.16 -28.18 41.99
C PRO A 42 3.33 -28.32 40.70
N GLN A 43 3.90 -29.04 39.72
CA GLN A 43 3.28 -29.47 38.47
C GLN A 43 2.20 -30.56 38.65
N PRO A 44 1.21 -30.67 37.75
CA PRO A 44 0.43 -31.89 37.58
C PRO A 44 0.84 -32.71 36.32
N LYS A 45 0.80 -34.03 36.50
CA LYS A 45 1.17 -35.11 35.56
C LYS A 45 0.02 -35.52 34.61
N LYS A 46 0.41 -35.85 33.36
CA LYS A 46 -0.07 -36.87 32.38
C LYS A 46 -1.51 -37.44 32.44
N ALA A 47 -2.13 -37.56 31.26
CA ALA A 47 -2.64 -38.85 30.74
C ALA A 47 -2.67 -38.88 29.20
N LYS A 48 -2.22 -40.00 28.62
CA LYS A 48 -2.18 -40.38 27.20
C LYS A 48 -3.08 -41.61 27.07
N ILE A 49 -4.01 -41.65 26.11
CA ILE A 49 -4.77 -42.85 25.76
C ILE A 49 -4.74 -42.98 24.23
N ASP A 50 -4.04 -44.00 23.76
CA ASP A 50 -4.21 -44.62 22.45
C ASP A 50 -5.35 -45.63 22.55
N ASP A 51 -6.19 -45.75 21.52
CA ASP A 51 -6.78 -47.05 21.19
C ASP A 51 -6.97 -47.20 19.67
N SER A 52 -6.58 -48.38 19.19
CA SER A 52 -6.54 -48.79 17.79
C SER A 52 -7.67 -49.77 17.54
N GLY A 53 -8.37 -49.65 16.40
CA GLY A 53 -9.36 -50.63 15.97
C GLY A 53 -9.47 -50.67 14.46
N ALA A 54 -8.86 -51.68 13.85
CA ALA A 54 -8.98 -52.03 12.43
C ALA A 54 -10.34 -52.65 12.12
N ASN A 55 -10.85 -52.46 10.89
CA ASN A 55 -11.51 -53.55 10.15
C ASN A 55 -11.65 -53.28 8.64
N MET A 56 -11.45 -54.37 7.88
CA MET A 56 -11.45 -54.55 6.43
C MET A 56 -12.87 -54.71 5.82
N HIS A 57 -12.89 -54.80 4.48
CA HIS A 57 -13.92 -55.27 3.51
C HIS A 57 -14.68 -54.15 2.77
N ASP A 58 -14.98 -54.23 1.46
CA ASP A 58 -14.64 -55.15 0.38
C ASP A 58 -14.90 -54.44 -0.97
N ASN A 59 -14.38 -55.04 -2.04
CA ASN A 59 -14.59 -54.69 -3.44
C ASN A 59 -16.06 -54.71 -3.88
N THR A 60 -16.43 -53.84 -4.83
CA THR A 60 -17.29 -54.23 -5.97
C THR A 60 -17.15 -53.26 -7.14
N ALA A 61 -17.13 -53.84 -8.34
CA ALA A 61 -16.85 -53.18 -9.61
C ALA A 61 -18.11 -53.10 -10.52
N ARG A 62 -18.13 -52.03 -11.35
CA ARG A 62 -18.83 -51.86 -12.65
C ARG A 62 -20.37 -51.73 -12.65
N PRO A 63 -21.04 -51.22 -13.72
CA PRO A 63 -20.57 -50.93 -15.09
C PRO A 63 -20.92 -49.54 -15.68
N GLY A 64 -20.30 -49.24 -16.82
CA GLY A 64 -20.36 -47.97 -17.54
C GLY A 64 -21.70 -47.60 -18.19
N LYS A 65 -21.82 -46.30 -18.49
CA LYS A 65 -22.91 -45.72 -19.27
C LYS A 65 -22.39 -44.89 -20.45
N LYS A 66 -22.73 -45.43 -21.61
CA LYS A 66 -22.77 -44.92 -22.99
C LYS A 66 -22.79 -43.38 -23.13
N LEU A 67 -21.74 -42.85 -23.75
CA LEU A 67 -21.74 -41.52 -24.37
C LEU A 67 -22.55 -41.58 -25.67
N ARG A 68 -23.58 -40.72 -25.78
CA ARG A 68 -24.27 -40.43 -27.05
C ARG A 68 -23.55 -39.27 -27.76
N PRO A 69 -23.29 -39.37 -29.07
CA PRO A 69 -22.76 -38.26 -29.86
C PRO A 69 -23.90 -37.41 -30.41
N THR A 70 -23.91 -36.11 -30.12
CA THR A 70 -24.76 -35.12 -30.81
C THR A 70 -23.90 -34.01 -31.40
N HIS A 71 -23.61 -34.20 -32.69
CA HIS A 71 -23.65 -33.24 -33.80
C HIS A 71 -23.92 -31.76 -33.44
N ARG A 72 -22.97 -30.87 -33.76
CA ARG A 72 -23.00 -29.85 -34.83
C ARG A 72 -21.98 -28.75 -34.53
N GLY A 73 -20.83 -28.80 -35.22
CA GLY A 73 -19.89 -27.70 -35.26
C GLY A 73 -20.55 -26.47 -35.86
N LYS A 74 -20.74 -25.43 -35.06
CA LYS A 74 -20.81 -24.06 -35.55
C LYS A 74 -19.38 -23.54 -35.50
N TRP A 75 -18.81 -23.29 -36.67
CA TRP A 75 -17.59 -22.53 -36.84
C TRP A 75 -17.72 -21.23 -36.04
N ALA A 76 -16.91 -21.10 -34.98
CA ALA A 76 -16.70 -19.83 -34.34
C ALA A 76 -15.96 -18.94 -35.36
N PRO A 77 -16.40 -17.69 -35.58
CA PRO A 77 -15.64 -16.77 -36.42
C PRO A 77 -14.22 -16.61 -35.86
N PRO A 78 -13.21 -16.41 -36.72
CA PRO A 78 -11.83 -16.27 -36.28
C PRO A 78 -11.76 -15.15 -35.25
N LYS A 79 -11.24 -15.48 -34.05
CA LYS A 79 -10.94 -14.48 -33.02
C LYS A 79 -10.14 -13.36 -33.70
N PRO A 80 -10.59 -12.09 -33.63
CA PRO A 80 -9.75 -11.00 -34.10
C PRO A 80 -8.41 -11.13 -33.38
N THR A 81 -7.32 -11.06 -34.16
CA THR A 81 -5.95 -11.06 -33.67
C THR A 81 -5.86 -10.07 -32.51
N LEU A 82 -5.83 -10.61 -31.29
CA LEU A 82 -5.67 -9.83 -30.07
C LEU A 82 -4.36 -9.06 -30.25
N LYS A 83 -4.45 -7.73 -30.31
CA LYS A 83 -3.29 -6.86 -30.12
C LYS A 83 -2.51 -7.43 -28.93
N PRO A 84 -1.16 -7.54 -29.01
CA PRO A 84 -0.38 -8.04 -27.88
C PRO A 84 -0.84 -7.31 -26.63
N ALA A 85 -1.28 -8.06 -25.62
CA ALA A 85 -1.81 -7.47 -24.41
C ALA A 85 -0.75 -6.52 -23.85
N GLU A 86 -1.11 -5.25 -23.74
CA GLU A 86 -0.19 -4.23 -23.26
C GLU A 86 0.30 -4.63 -21.86
N VAL A 87 1.62 -4.57 -21.65
CA VAL A 87 2.24 -5.00 -20.39
C VAL A 87 1.68 -4.14 -19.25
N HIS A 88 1.34 -4.79 -18.14
CA HIS A 88 0.73 -4.10 -17.00
C HIS A 88 1.69 -3.03 -16.42
N PRO A 89 1.22 -1.82 -16.04
CA PRO A 89 2.08 -0.73 -15.55
C PRO A 89 2.89 -1.05 -14.29
N SER A 90 2.47 -2.05 -13.52
CA SER A 90 3.26 -2.54 -12.36
C SER A 90 4.50 -3.33 -12.77
N LEU A 91 4.61 -3.75 -14.03
CA LEU A 91 5.70 -4.59 -14.55
C LEU A 91 6.58 -3.84 -15.54
N ARG A 92 6.07 -2.76 -16.15
CA ARG A 92 6.82 -1.91 -17.07
C ARG A 92 6.44 -0.46 -16.84
N TYR A 93 7.46 0.38 -16.68
CA TYR A 93 7.25 1.79 -16.47
C TYR A 93 6.57 2.43 -17.69
N ARG A 94 5.60 3.30 -17.40
CA ARG A 94 4.95 4.18 -18.35
C ARG A 94 4.80 5.53 -17.67
N ALA A 95 5.23 6.59 -18.36
CA ALA A 95 5.03 7.94 -17.87
C ALA A 95 3.53 8.21 -17.64
N PRO A 96 3.13 8.75 -16.48
CA PRO A 96 1.76 9.18 -16.26
C PRO A 96 1.35 10.27 -17.23
N THR A 97 0.06 10.37 -17.49
CA THR A 97 -0.55 11.34 -18.40
C THR A 97 -1.09 12.57 -17.69
N ALA A 98 -1.48 12.42 -16.42
CA ALA A 98 -2.10 13.49 -15.64
C ALA A 98 -1.12 14.26 -14.74
N CYS A 99 0.07 13.71 -14.47
CA CYS A 99 1.10 14.37 -13.69
C CYS A 99 2.50 14.00 -14.20
N ALA A 100 3.52 14.76 -13.79
CA ALA A 100 4.91 14.46 -14.10
C ALA A 100 5.57 13.63 -13.00
N VAL A 101 6.51 12.77 -13.37
CA VAL A 101 7.41 12.04 -12.45
C VAL A 101 8.78 12.70 -12.55
N PRO A 102 9.51 12.91 -11.43
CA PRO A 102 10.86 13.46 -11.48
C PRO A 102 11.77 12.67 -12.43
N ALA A 103 12.61 13.36 -13.22
CA ALA A 103 13.39 12.73 -14.28
C ALA A 103 14.26 11.57 -13.75
N ILE A 104 14.90 11.76 -12.60
CA ILE A 104 15.74 10.74 -11.97
C ILE A 104 14.98 9.45 -11.63
N TRP A 105 13.69 9.56 -11.26
CA TRP A 105 12.82 8.42 -11.01
C TRP A 105 12.35 7.77 -12.30
N ALA A 106 11.99 8.58 -13.30
CA ALA A 106 11.57 8.09 -14.60
C ALA A 106 12.70 7.28 -15.27
N ASP A 107 13.94 7.77 -15.21
CA ASP A 107 15.13 7.10 -15.75
C ASP A 107 15.39 5.77 -15.05
N ALA A 108 15.40 5.76 -13.71
CA ALA A 108 15.61 4.54 -12.92
C ALA A 108 14.55 3.47 -13.23
N LEU A 109 13.27 3.88 -13.30
CA LEU A 109 12.16 2.97 -13.59
C LEU A 109 12.16 2.48 -15.04
N ALA A 110 12.51 3.34 -16.00
CA ALA A 110 12.66 2.96 -17.41
C ALA A 110 13.83 1.99 -17.61
N GLY A 111 14.93 2.19 -16.89
CA GLY A 111 16.14 1.35 -16.95
C GLY A 111 15.93 -0.10 -16.51
N VAL A 112 14.89 -0.38 -15.71
CA VAL A 112 14.50 -1.74 -15.31
C VAL A 112 13.96 -2.56 -16.49
N GLY A 113 13.32 -1.92 -17.47
CA GLY A 113 12.66 -2.60 -18.59
C GLY A 113 11.33 -3.25 -18.19
N THR A 114 11.14 -4.53 -18.55
CA THR A 114 9.91 -5.29 -18.26
C THR A 114 10.19 -6.40 -17.26
N LEU A 115 9.53 -6.35 -16.11
CA LEU A 115 9.61 -7.36 -15.06
C LEU A 115 8.85 -8.64 -15.44
N PRO A 116 9.28 -9.81 -14.92
CA PRO A 116 8.51 -11.03 -15.03
C PRO A 116 7.17 -10.92 -14.30
N VAL A 117 6.22 -11.81 -14.64
CA VAL A 117 4.94 -11.88 -13.95
C VAL A 117 5.19 -12.31 -12.49
N PRO A 118 4.68 -11.57 -11.49
CA PRO A 118 4.91 -11.89 -10.09
C PRO A 118 4.20 -13.18 -9.69
N PRO A 119 4.70 -13.88 -8.64
CA PRO A 119 4.10 -15.13 -8.15
C PRO A 119 2.69 -14.93 -7.57
N SER A 120 2.36 -13.71 -7.15
CA SER A 120 1.04 -13.36 -6.63
C SER A 120 0.62 -11.97 -7.08
N ALA A 121 -0.69 -11.68 -7.04
CA ALA A 121 -1.22 -10.38 -7.39
C ALA A 121 -0.75 -9.32 -6.37
N ALA A 122 -0.14 -8.25 -6.86
CA ALA A 122 0.35 -7.16 -6.04
C ALA A 122 -0.79 -6.38 -5.36
N SER A 123 -0.50 -5.94 -4.14
CA SER A 123 -1.34 -5.05 -3.35
C SER A 123 -0.76 -3.65 -3.24
N TYR A 124 -1.65 -2.68 -2.99
CA TYR A 124 -1.35 -1.25 -2.95
C TYR A 124 -2.05 -0.58 -1.76
N TYR A 125 -1.32 0.26 -1.02
CA TYR A 125 -1.81 0.95 0.18
C TYR A 125 -2.90 1.98 -0.15
N TRP A 126 -2.80 2.57 -1.34
CA TRP A 126 -3.76 3.52 -1.90
C TRP A 126 -4.13 3.07 -3.31
N PRO A 127 -5.27 3.48 -3.90
CA PRO A 127 -5.56 3.17 -5.29
C PRO A 127 -4.37 3.59 -6.17
N PRO A 128 -3.74 2.67 -6.93
CA PRO A 128 -2.57 3.03 -7.71
C PRO A 128 -2.97 3.97 -8.86
N PRO A 129 -2.14 4.98 -9.21
CA PRO A 129 -2.43 5.99 -10.23
C PRO A 129 -3.01 5.44 -11.54
N PHE A 130 -2.42 4.36 -12.05
CA PHE A 130 -2.84 3.72 -13.29
C PHE A 130 -4.23 3.08 -13.23
N VAL A 131 -4.83 2.87 -12.05
CA VAL A 131 -6.24 2.46 -11.93
C VAL A 131 -7.18 3.58 -12.36
N PHE A 132 -6.79 4.85 -12.20
CA PHE A 132 -7.55 5.99 -12.69
C PHE A 132 -7.31 6.24 -14.18
N GLU A 133 -6.05 6.22 -14.60
CA GLU A 133 -5.66 6.56 -15.98
C GLU A 133 -6.09 5.49 -17.00
N ASN A 134 -6.03 4.20 -16.62
CA ASN A 134 -6.39 3.10 -17.52
C ASN A 134 -7.85 2.64 -17.36
N ALA A 135 -8.69 3.41 -16.67
CA ALA A 135 -10.10 3.04 -16.43
C ALA A 135 -11.01 3.26 -17.66
N GLY A 136 -10.54 3.93 -18.70
CA GLY A 136 -11.36 4.29 -19.87
C GLY A 136 -12.62 5.04 -19.44
N GLY A 137 -13.79 4.62 -19.93
CA GLY A 137 -15.08 5.22 -19.59
C GLY A 137 -15.48 5.14 -18.10
N LYS A 138 -14.72 4.47 -17.24
CA LYS A 138 -14.97 4.40 -15.79
C LYS A 138 -14.16 5.43 -14.98
N ALA A 139 -13.21 6.13 -15.61
CA ALA A 139 -12.26 6.99 -14.91
C ALA A 139 -12.96 8.08 -14.08
N GLN A 140 -13.98 8.72 -14.65
CA GLN A 140 -14.75 9.79 -13.99
C GLN A 140 -15.42 9.28 -12.70
N ARG A 141 -16.09 8.13 -12.76
CA ARG A 141 -16.69 7.49 -11.57
C ARG A 141 -15.64 7.11 -10.53
N TYR A 142 -14.54 6.49 -10.97
CA TYR A 142 -13.48 6.06 -10.05
C TYR A 142 -12.87 7.23 -9.29
N LEU A 143 -12.56 8.32 -9.98
CA LEU A 143 -12.05 9.54 -9.34
C LEU A 143 -13.09 10.17 -8.41
N HIS A 144 -14.34 10.32 -8.85
CA HIS A 144 -15.41 10.92 -8.04
C HIS A 144 -15.68 10.13 -6.75
N ASN A 145 -15.83 8.80 -6.88
CA ASN A 145 -16.04 7.94 -5.71
C ASN A 145 -14.77 7.83 -4.84
N HIS A 146 -13.57 7.94 -5.42
CA HIS A 146 -12.33 8.00 -4.64
C HIS A 146 -12.35 9.17 -3.66
N LEU A 147 -12.71 10.37 -4.13
CA LEU A 147 -12.82 11.56 -3.29
C LEU A 147 -13.80 11.34 -2.12
N ARG A 148 -14.92 10.67 -2.39
CA ARG A 148 -15.91 10.33 -1.38
C ARG A 148 -15.37 9.36 -0.32
N ILE A 149 -14.65 8.31 -0.71
CA ILE A 149 -14.12 7.31 0.21
C ILE A 149 -12.75 7.67 0.79
N ARG A 150 -12.17 8.79 0.37
CA ARG A 150 -10.81 9.23 0.69
C ARG A 150 -10.55 9.19 2.19
N GLY A 151 -11.40 9.85 2.99
CA GLY A 151 -11.23 9.91 4.45
C GLY A 151 -11.15 8.53 5.12
N PHE A 152 -12.01 7.58 4.70
CA PHE A 152 -11.94 6.21 5.22
C PHE A 152 -10.65 5.49 4.79
N CYS A 153 -10.22 5.69 3.54
CA CYS A 153 -8.95 5.12 3.08
C CYS A 153 -7.76 5.68 3.90
N GLN A 154 -7.82 6.96 4.30
CA GLN A 154 -6.79 7.56 5.15
C GLN A 154 -6.77 6.90 6.54
N GLN A 155 -7.94 6.74 7.16
CA GLN A 155 -8.08 6.08 8.45
C GLN A 155 -7.51 4.65 8.42
N ARG A 156 -7.77 3.87 7.36
CA ARG A 156 -7.25 2.50 7.22
C ARG A 156 -5.72 2.40 7.22
N LEU A 157 -5.01 3.44 6.79
CA LEU A 157 -3.54 3.45 6.77
C LEU A 157 -2.92 3.81 8.13
N LEU A 158 -3.71 4.44 9.00
CA LEU A 158 -3.29 4.85 10.34
C LEU A 158 -3.80 3.90 11.42
N ASP A 159 -4.93 3.24 11.20
CA ASP A 159 -5.56 2.32 12.14
C ASP A 159 -5.47 0.87 11.66
N PRO A 160 -4.59 0.05 12.25
CA PRO A 160 -4.45 -1.35 11.90
C PRO A 160 -5.74 -2.18 12.09
N SER A 161 -6.67 -1.73 12.92
CA SER A 161 -7.91 -2.45 13.24
C SER A 161 -8.96 -2.39 12.12
N LEU A 162 -8.84 -1.44 11.18
CA LEU A 162 -9.83 -1.20 10.12
C LEU A 162 -9.56 -2.03 8.84
N GLY A 163 -9.08 -3.26 9.00
CA GLY A 163 -8.74 -4.12 7.86
C GLY A 163 -7.55 -3.57 7.08
N ALA A 164 -6.41 -3.44 7.76
CA ALA A 164 -5.21 -2.76 7.29
C ALA A 164 -4.49 -3.40 6.10
N LEU A 165 -4.92 -4.58 5.64
CA LEU A 165 -4.28 -5.23 4.51
C LEU A 165 -4.50 -4.41 3.22
N PRO A 166 -3.40 -4.06 2.51
CA PRO A 166 -3.49 -3.32 1.27
C PRO A 166 -4.31 -4.10 0.23
N PRO A 167 -5.32 -3.48 -0.42
CA PRO A 167 -6.10 -4.13 -1.46
C PRO A 167 -5.30 -4.39 -2.74
N ARG A 168 -5.68 -5.43 -3.47
CA ARG A 168 -5.24 -5.72 -4.83
C ARG A 168 -5.95 -4.81 -5.84
N ILE A 169 -5.43 -4.73 -7.06
CA ILE A 169 -6.01 -3.89 -8.12
C ILE A 169 -7.48 -4.21 -8.40
N ALA A 170 -7.85 -5.49 -8.40
CA ALA A 170 -9.25 -5.89 -8.61
C ALA A 170 -10.16 -5.40 -7.47
N GLU A 171 -9.68 -5.48 -6.23
CA GLU A 171 -10.40 -5.03 -5.04
C GLU A 171 -10.52 -3.50 -5.02
N TRP A 172 -9.47 -2.78 -5.43
CA TRP A 172 -9.54 -1.33 -5.63
C TRP A 172 -10.57 -0.96 -6.69
N ARG A 173 -10.62 -1.67 -7.83
CA ARG A 173 -11.64 -1.43 -8.86
C ARG A 173 -13.06 -1.67 -8.37
N ASP A 174 -13.28 -2.68 -7.52
CA ASP A 174 -14.57 -2.95 -6.91
C ASP A 174 -14.95 -1.88 -5.89
N GLY A 175 -14.01 -1.45 -5.04
CA GLY A 175 -14.20 -0.33 -4.11
C GLY A 175 -14.52 0.97 -4.84
N LEU A 176 -13.72 1.33 -5.85
CA LEU A 176 -13.90 2.56 -6.63
C LEU A 176 -15.17 2.54 -7.49
N TRP A 177 -15.68 1.36 -7.88
CA TRP A 177 -16.98 1.26 -8.54
C TRP A 177 -18.13 1.73 -7.65
N GLY A 178 -18.01 1.51 -6.33
CA GLY A 178 -18.89 2.10 -5.34
C GLY A 178 -20.17 1.32 -5.03
N ASP A 179 -20.33 0.10 -5.54
CA ASP A 179 -21.43 -0.78 -5.12
C ASP A 179 -21.07 -1.49 -3.81
N TYR A 180 -21.61 -0.99 -2.69
CA TYR A 180 -21.35 -1.54 -1.36
C TYR A 180 -22.51 -2.38 -0.83
N THR A 181 -23.43 -2.79 -1.71
CA THR A 181 -24.56 -3.62 -1.35
C THR A 181 -24.10 -5.03 -0.99
N VAL A 182 -24.18 -5.37 0.29
CA VAL A 182 -23.81 -6.71 0.76
C VAL A 182 -24.96 -7.66 0.43
N HIS A 183 -24.68 -8.68 -0.37
CA HIS A 183 -25.64 -9.75 -0.62
C HIS A 183 -25.29 -10.92 0.30
N GLU A 184 -26.26 -11.37 1.09
CA GLU A 184 -26.12 -12.64 1.77
C GLU A 184 -26.10 -13.74 0.70
N LEU A 185 -25.06 -14.57 0.74
CA LEU A 185 -24.93 -15.74 -0.12
C LEU A 185 -25.97 -16.78 0.33
N GLN A 186 -27.24 -16.53 0.05
CA GLN A 186 -28.29 -17.50 0.30
C GLN A 186 -28.14 -18.66 -0.69
N GLY A 187 -27.76 -19.81 -0.15
CA GLY A 187 -28.00 -21.13 -0.75
C GLY A 187 -27.26 -21.45 -2.05
N SER A 188 -26.18 -22.24 -1.91
CA SER A 188 -25.77 -23.28 -2.86
C SER A 188 -26.07 -23.03 -4.35
N SER A 189 -25.35 -22.09 -4.98
CA SER A 189 -25.13 -22.20 -6.42
C SER A 189 -24.14 -23.35 -6.64
N THR A 190 -24.68 -24.54 -6.86
CA THR A 190 -23.92 -25.75 -7.22
C THR A 190 -23.24 -25.64 -8.58
N SER A 191 -23.50 -24.58 -9.36
CA SER A 191 -22.97 -24.40 -10.72
C SER A 191 -21.76 -23.46 -10.84
N LEU A 192 -21.39 -22.73 -9.78
CA LEU A 192 -20.24 -21.83 -9.85
C LEU A 192 -18.93 -22.59 -9.66
N THR A 193 -17.97 -22.32 -10.56
CA THR A 193 -16.60 -22.82 -10.41
C THR A 193 -15.98 -22.27 -9.13
N GLN A 194 -14.99 -22.99 -8.57
CA GLN A 194 -14.27 -22.56 -7.36
C GLN A 194 -13.72 -21.13 -7.50
N GLN A 195 -13.13 -20.81 -8.66
CA GLN A 195 -12.61 -19.47 -8.95
C GLN A 195 -13.70 -18.39 -8.94
N SER A 196 -14.91 -18.71 -9.42
CA SER A 196 -16.04 -17.78 -9.38
C SER A 196 -16.51 -17.51 -7.95
N LYS A 197 -16.52 -18.54 -7.11
CA LYS A 197 -16.88 -18.44 -5.68
C LYS A 197 -15.85 -17.60 -4.93
N GLU A 198 -14.57 -17.83 -5.16
CA GLU A 198 -13.47 -17.05 -4.58
C GLU A 198 -13.57 -15.57 -4.98
N ARG A 199 -13.78 -15.29 -6.27
CA ARG A 199 -13.99 -13.91 -6.75
C ARG A 199 -15.20 -13.24 -6.10
N GLN A 200 -16.31 -13.96 -5.97
CA GLN A 200 -17.51 -13.44 -5.32
C GLN A 200 -17.26 -13.17 -3.83
N ALA A 201 -16.53 -14.05 -3.14
CA ALA A 201 -16.15 -13.86 -1.75
C ALA A 201 -15.27 -12.61 -1.56
N ILE A 202 -14.25 -12.42 -2.41
CA ILE A 202 -13.41 -11.22 -2.42
C ILE A 202 -14.25 -9.97 -2.62
N GLN A 203 -15.14 -9.97 -3.61
CA GLN A 203 -16.02 -8.84 -3.87
C GLN A 203 -16.92 -8.53 -2.66
N GLN A 204 -17.54 -9.54 -2.05
CA GLN A 204 -18.36 -9.35 -0.85
C GLN A 204 -17.55 -8.83 0.33
N ASN A 205 -16.28 -9.21 0.48
CA ASN A 205 -15.40 -8.68 1.52
C ASN A 205 -15.12 -7.19 1.30
N VAL A 206 -14.84 -6.77 0.06
CA VAL A 206 -14.69 -5.34 -0.29
C VAL A 206 -15.97 -4.57 0.02
N ARG A 207 -17.14 -5.10 -0.35
CA ARG A 207 -18.43 -4.47 -0.04
C ARG A 207 -18.68 -4.33 1.45
N LYS A 208 -18.38 -5.37 2.23
CA LYS A 208 -18.50 -5.33 3.70
C LYS A 208 -17.55 -4.32 4.33
N LEU A 209 -16.32 -4.21 3.82
CA LEU A 209 -15.34 -3.23 4.28
C LEU A 209 -15.88 -1.80 4.14
N PHE A 210 -16.40 -1.43 2.97
CA PHE A 210 -16.92 -0.08 2.76
C PHE A 210 -18.30 0.15 3.41
N SER A 211 -19.21 -0.82 3.39
CA SER A 211 -20.54 -0.63 4.00
C SER A 211 -20.55 -0.75 5.52
N ARG A 212 -20.03 -1.86 6.06
CA ARG A 212 -20.14 -2.18 7.50
C ARG A 212 -19.04 -1.55 8.33
N THR A 213 -17.80 -1.57 7.85
CA THR A 213 -16.67 -0.99 8.61
C THR A 213 -16.62 0.53 8.44
N ALA A 214 -16.78 1.05 7.23
CA ALA A 214 -16.74 2.49 6.99
C ALA A 214 -18.10 3.20 7.14
N GLY A 215 -19.21 2.46 7.20
CA GLY A 215 -20.56 3.06 7.22
C GLY A 215 -20.94 3.76 5.90
N LEU A 216 -20.25 3.48 4.79
CA LEU A 216 -20.47 4.19 3.53
C LEU A 216 -21.63 3.59 2.75
N ALA A 217 -22.56 4.44 2.30
CA ALA A 217 -23.60 4.06 1.35
C ALA A 217 -23.03 3.68 -0.03
N THR A 218 -23.81 3.00 -0.86
CA THR A 218 -23.49 2.81 -2.29
C THR A 218 -23.37 4.17 -2.99
N TYR A 219 -22.41 4.26 -3.91
CA TYR A 219 -22.11 5.46 -4.69
C TYR A 219 -23.33 5.99 -5.46
N GLN A 220 -23.51 7.30 -5.44
CA GLN A 220 -24.48 8.01 -6.27
C GLN A 220 -23.81 9.21 -6.97
N PRO A 221 -24.11 9.46 -8.26
CA PRO A 221 -23.43 10.48 -9.05
C PRO A 221 -23.76 11.93 -8.65
N ASP A 222 -24.88 12.14 -7.95
CA ASP A 222 -25.34 13.42 -7.42
C ASP A 222 -24.62 13.84 -6.13
N GLN A 223 -23.82 12.95 -5.53
CA GLN A 223 -23.01 13.25 -4.37
C GLN A 223 -21.94 14.28 -4.68
N ALA A 224 -21.63 15.12 -3.70
CA ALA A 224 -20.72 16.26 -3.86
C ALA A 224 -19.58 16.18 -2.81
N PRO A 225 -18.64 15.24 -2.95
CA PRO A 225 -17.49 15.14 -2.04
C PRO A 225 -16.64 16.40 -2.06
N VAL A 226 -15.96 16.69 -0.95
CA VAL A 226 -15.08 17.85 -0.81
C VAL A 226 -13.62 17.41 -0.99
N PHE A 227 -12.87 18.14 -1.81
CA PHE A 227 -11.44 17.96 -2.00
C PHE A 227 -10.74 19.31 -2.08
N ASN A 228 -9.68 19.50 -1.27
CA ASN A 228 -8.94 20.78 -1.19
C ASN A 228 -9.87 22.00 -1.04
N ALA A 229 -10.79 21.95 -0.07
CA ALA A 229 -11.84 22.95 0.19
C ALA A 229 -12.82 23.23 -0.96
N LYS A 230 -12.78 22.45 -2.05
CA LYS A 230 -13.70 22.56 -3.19
C LYS A 230 -14.70 21.42 -3.19
N THR A 231 -15.97 21.73 -3.39
CA THR A 231 -17.02 20.74 -3.62
C THR A 231 -16.92 20.22 -5.04
N VAL A 232 -16.82 18.90 -5.21
CA VAL A 232 -16.56 18.26 -6.49
C VAL A 232 -17.81 17.55 -7.00
N SER A 233 -18.43 18.12 -8.03
CA SER A 233 -19.46 17.44 -8.81
C SER A 233 -18.84 16.39 -9.74
N LEU A 234 -19.66 15.48 -10.28
CA LEU A 234 -19.17 14.47 -11.22
C LEU A 234 -18.52 15.07 -12.46
N ASP A 235 -19.05 16.19 -12.99
CA ASP A 235 -18.50 16.86 -14.17
C ASP A 235 -17.16 17.54 -13.89
N LEU A 236 -17.00 18.12 -12.68
CA LEU A 236 -15.77 18.78 -12.26
C LEU A 236 -14.59 17.80 -12.20
N VAL A 237 -14.84 16.50 -12.03
CA VAL A 237 -13.79 15.46 -12.03
C VAL A 237 -13.03 15.35 -13.37
N ASN A 238 -13.57 15.92 -14.45
CA ASN A 238 -12.85 15.98 -15.72
C ASN A 238 -11.90 17.19 -15.84
N ASP A 239 -11.94 18.13 -14.88
CA ASP A 239 -10.98 19.23 -14.81
C ASP A 239 -9.54 18.69 -14.75
N PRO A 240 -8.66 19.03 -15.72
CA PRO A 240 -7.30 18.52 -15.75
C PRO A 240 -6.51 18.85 -14.49
N VAL A 241 -6.76 20.00 -13.86
CA VAL A 241 -6.06 20.42 -12.64
C VAL A 241 -6.47 19.52 -11.47
N LEU A 242 -7.77 19.36 -11.22
CA LEU A 242 -8.26 18.44 -10.18
C LEU A 242 -7.76 17.00 -10.40
N ARG A 243 -7.79 16.52 -11.65
CA ARG A 243 -7.28 15.17 -11.97
C ARG A 243 -5.80 15.02 -11.65
N ALA A 244 -4.99 16.01 -12.02
CA ALA A 244 -3.57 16.04 -11.71
C ALA A 244 -3.33 16.01 -10.19
N GLN A 245 -4.09 16.79 -9.42
CA GLN A 245 -4.01 16.83 -7.96
C GLN A 245 -4.35 15.47 -7.31
N VAL A 246 -5.44 14.83 -7.73
CA VAL A 246 -5.86 13.53 -7.18
C VAL A 246 -4.87 12.41 -7.54
N ILE A 247 -4.39 12.41 -8.79
CA ILE A 247 -3.43 11.40 -9.25
C ILE A 247 -2.06 11.63 -8.60
N TRP A 248 -1.64 12.88 -8.42
CA TRP A 248 -0.44 13.25 -7.67
C TRP A 248 -0.51 12.76 -6.22
N GLU A 249 -1.63 12.96 -5.52
CA GLU A 249 -1.82 12.43 -4.17
C GLU A 249 -1.72 10.90 -4.15
N ALA A 250 -2.29 10.22 -5.14
CA ALA A 250 -2.19 8.77 -5.24
C ALA A 250 -0.74 8.27 -5.43
N HIS A 251 0.09 9.03 -6.15
CA HIS A 251 1.53 8.78 -6.24
C HIS A 251 2.20 8.95 -4.88
N GLU A 252 2.02 10.11 -4.24
CA GLU A 252 2.66 10.45 -2.97
C GLU A 252 2.31 9.48 -1.85
N VAL A 253 1.02 9.18 -1.65
CA VAL A 253 0.58 8.32 -0.56
C VAL A 253 1.09 6.89 -0.75
N ASN A 254 1.04 6.35 -1.98
CA ASN A 254 1.59 5.02 -2.25
C ASN A 254 3.11 5.01 -2.00
N TRP A 255 3.86 5.96 -2.57
CA TRP A 255 5.30 6.02 -2.41
C TRP A 255 5.73 6.09 -0.94
N ARG A 256 5.10 6.97 -0.14
CA ARG A 256 5.38 7.12 1.29
C ARG A 256 5.10 5.84 2.07
N CYS A 257 3.98 5.18 1.79
CA CYS A 257 3.64 3.90 2.41
C CYS A 257 4.61 2.80 2.01
N GLU A 258 4.97 2.73 0.72
CA GLU A 258 5.91 1.76 0.16
C GLU A 258 7.31 1.92 0.75
N LEU A 259 7.82 3.14 0.87
CA LEU A 259 9.11 3.42 1.50
C LEU A 259 9.10 3.03 2.99
N ARG A 260 8.05 3.39 3.74
CA ARG A 260 7.90 3.01 5.15
C ARG A 260 7.83 1.49 5.33
N ASP A 261 7.06 0.81 4.49
CA ASP A 261 6.90 -0.64 4.56
C ASP A 261 8.18 -1.37 4.22
N LEU A 262 8.85 -0.93 3.15
CA LEU A 262 10.12 -1.51 2.71
C LEU A 262 11.19 -1.34 3.80
N ASP A 263 11.29 -0.14 4.40
CA ASP A 263 12.20 0.10 5.50
C ASP A 263 11.94 -0.86 6.67
N ALA A 264 10.67 -0.99 7.07
CA ALA A 264 10.29 -1.85 8.19
C ALA A 264 10.55 -3.34 7.91
N HIS A 265 10.35 -3.77 6.67
CA HIS A 265 10.68 -5.12 6.22
C HIS A 265 12.19 -5.40 6.27
N LEU A 266 13.00 -4.52 5.70
CA LEU A 266 14.45 -4.72 5.59
C LEU A 266 15.19 -4.60 6.91
N THR A 267 14.69 -3.78 7.83
CA THR A 267 15.30 -3.56 9.15
C THR A 267 14.72 -4.46 10.24
N GLY A 268 13.61 -5.15 9.97
CA GLY A 268 12.84 -5.88 10.99
C GLY A 268 12.21 -4.96 12.04
N SER A 269 12.03 -3.67 11.75
CA SER A 269 11.61 -2.69 12.77
C SER A 269 10.17 -2.85 13.26
N ARG A 270 9.37 -3.70 12.60
CA ARG A 270 8.03 -4.07 13.08
C ARG A 270 8.05 -4.83 14.41
N ASP A 271 9.13 -5.57 14.67
CA ASP A 271 9.31 -6.37 15.87
C ASP A 271 10.03 -5.59 16.99
N TRP A 272 10.38 -4.32 16.74
CA TRP A 272 11.01 -3.48 17.74
C TRP A 272 10.01 -2.98 18.78
N PRO A 273 10.47 -2.59 19.99
CA PRO A 273 9.65 -1.86 20.94
C PRO A 273 9.00 -0.63 20.32
N ALA A 274 7.79 -0.29 20.77
CA ALA A 274 6.94 0.73 20.15
C ALA A 274 7.65 2.06 19.94
N LEU A 275 8.37 2.55 20.96
CA LEU A 275 9.09 3.82 20.87
C LEU A 275 10.20 3.80 19.81
N ALA A 276 11.06 2.78 19.81
CA ALA A 276 12.15 2.64 18.84
C ALA A 276 11.61 2.51 17.40
N ARG A 277 10.49 1.80 17.23
CA ARG A 277 9.78 1.72 15.95
C ARG A 277 9.26 3.09 15.52
N TRP A 278 8.64 3.87 16.42
CA TRP A 278 8.13 5.21 16.10
C TRP A 278 9.24 6.21 15.79
N GLU A 279 10.39 6.14 16.47
CA GLU A 279 11.57 6.94 16.13
C GLU A 279 12.09 6.61 14.73
N ARG A 280 12.06 5.33 14.35
CA ARG A 280 12.42 4.90 13.00
C ARG A 280 11.42 5.38 11.97
N GLU A 281 10.13 5.19 12.19
CA GLU A 281 9.06 5.67 11.31
C GLU A 281 9.12 7.21 11.14
N THR A 282 9.45 7.93 12.22
CA THR A 282 9.71 9.37 12.19
C THR A 282 10.90 9.70 11.29
N SER A 283 12.01 8.98 11.43
CA SER A 283 13.20 9.15 10.59
C SER A 283 12.88 8.91 9.11
N VAL A 284 12.10 7.87 8.79
CA VAL A 284 11.64 7.61 7.42
C VAL A 284 10.76 8.74 6.89
N SER A 285 9.85 9.29 7.71
CA SER A 285 8.98 10.38 7.26
C SER A 285 9.73 11.68 6.92
N ARG A 286 10.94 11.88 7.49
CA ARG A 286 11.76 13.08 7.19
C ARG A 286 12.20 13.17 5.73
N VAL A 287 12.15 12.07 4.98
CA VAL A 287 12.42 12.06 3.54
C VAL A 287 11.46 12.99 2.77
N TRP A 288 10.22 13.13 3.23
CA TRP A 288 9.21 13.97 2.59
C TRP A 288 8.65 15.11 3.44
N THR A 289 8.90 15.17 4.76
CA THR A 289 8.35 16.25 5.60
C THR A 289 9.33 16.83 6.62
N SER A 290 9.30 18.17 6.75
CA SER A 290 9.57 18.98 7.96
C SER A 290 9.53 18.26 9.29
N GLU A 291 8.30 17.86 9.56
CA GLU A 291 7.73 17.84 10.90
C GLU A 291 7.64 16.38 11.36
N GLY A 292 8.71 15.62 11.08
CA GLY A 292 8.77 14.16 11.05
C GLY A 292 7.83 13.46 12.04
N THR A 293 6.79 12.84 11.50
CA THR A 293 5.89 11.96 12.24
C THR A 293 5.45 10.83 11.31
N GLY A 294 5.47 9.59 11.82
CA GLY A 294 5.01 8.39 11.10
C GLY A 294 3.54 8.44 10.66
N LEU A 295 2.77 9.42 11.16
CA LEU A 295 1.38 9.66 10.81
C LEU A 295 1.20 10.54 9.56
N ARG A 296 2.25 11.21 9.07
CA ARG A 296 2.18 12.11 7.90
C ARG A 296 2.38 11.36 6.58
N LEU A 297 1.49 10.41 6.31
CA LEU A 297 1.44 9.71 5.03
C LEU A 297 0.72 10.52 3.94
N PHE A 298 -0.10 11.50 4.33
CA PHE A 298 -0.94 12.26 3.41
C PHE A 298 -0.36 13.65 3.16
N PRO A 299 -0.42 14.15 1.92
CA PRO A 299 -0.15 15.56 1.65
C PRO A 299 -1.11 16.48 2.42
N ALA A 300 -0.56 17.51 3.05
CA ALA A 300 -1.34 18.53 3.75
C ALA A 300 -1.64 19.69 2.80
N TRP A 301 -2.74 19.57 2.04
CA TRP A 301 -3.21 20.60 1.11
C TRP A 301 -3.33 21.98 1.80
N GLY A 302 -2.93 23.05 1.08
CA GLY A 302 -2.85 24.43 1.60
C GLY A 302 -1.41 24.90 1.81
N ASP A 303 -1.22 25.90 2.67
CA ASP A 303 0.08 26.60 2.87
C ASP A 303 1.23 25.66 3.27
N SER A 304 0.92 24.54 3.92
CA SER A 304 1.91 23.55 4.34
C SER A 304 2.29 22.52 3.26
N LEU A 305 1.65 22.54 2.09
CA LEU A 305 1.80 21.47 1.09
C LEU A 305 3.24 21.34 0.64
N GLN A 306 3.87 22.46 0.23
CA GLN A 306 5.25 22.47 -0.22
C GLN A 306 6.25 21.99 0.86
N ALA A 307 6.00 22.30 2.13
CA ALA A 307 6.84 21.85 3.24
C ALA A 307 6.70 20.35 3.54
N SER A 308 5.63 19.73 3.02
CA SER A 308 5.27 18.31 3.23
C SER A 308 5.53 17.42 2.01
N CYS A 309 6.29 17.92 1.03
CA CYS A 309 6.65 17.19 -0.19
C CYS A 309 8.16 16.95 -0.29
N ALA A 310 8.53 15.75 -0.71
CA ALA A 310 9.91 15.45 -1.09
C ALA A 310 10.27 16.20 -2.38
N LYS A 311 11.51 16.71 -2.45
CA LYS A 311 12.02 17.41 -3.63
C LYS A 311 13.05 16.51 -4.33
N TRP A 312 12.72 16.09 -5.54
CA TRP A 312 13.53 15.14 -6.33
C TRP A 312 14.17 15.85 -7.52
N TRP A 313 14.79 16.99 -7.27
CA TRP A 313 15.43 17.80 -8.31
C TRP A 313 16.90 17.42 -8.41
N CYS A 314 17.40 17.32 -9.64
CA CYS A 314 18.76 16.87 -9.92
C CYS A 314 19.39 17.81 -10.95
N ALA A 315 20.71 18.01 -10.92
CA ALA A 315 21.34 18.83 -11.95
C ALA A 315 21.13 18.16 -13.32
N PRO A 316 20.84 18.94 -14.39
CA PRO A 316 21.01 20.39 -14.52
C PRO A 316 19.76 21.23 -14.19
N GLU A 317 18.75 20.69 -13.50
CA GLU A 317 17.56 21.47 -13.14
C GLU A 317 17.94 22.70 -12.28
N PRO A 318 17.29 23.86 -12.49
CA PRO A 318 17.43 25.01 -11.59
C PRO A 318 17.10 24.61 -10.15
N ASP A 319 17.82 25.18 -9.19
CA ASP A 319 17.60 24.97 -7.75
C ASP A 319 17.67 23.48 -7.31
N TRP A 320 18.40 22.63 -8.04
CA TRP A 320 18.57 21.20 -7.70
C TRP A 320 19.03 20.98 -6.24
N GLN A 321 19.73 21.95 -5.65
CA GLN A 321 20.16 21.94 -4.24
C GLN A 321 18.98 21.80 -3.28
N LEU A 322 17.77 22.24 -3.65
CA LEU A 322 16.57 22.05 -2.85
C LEU A 322 16.19 20.58 -2.67
N GLY A 323 16.66 19.68 -3.55
CA GLY A 323 16.55 18.23 -3.37
C GLY A 323 17.49 17.64 -2.33
N GLY A 324 18.50 18.39 -1.88
CA GLY A 324 19.55 17.87 -1.01
C GLY A 324 19.05 17.37 0.32
N ARG A 325 18.06 18.06 0.92
CA ARG A 325 17.43 17.58 2.15
C ARG A 325 16.79 16.19 1.96
N THR A 326 16.01 16.01 0.90
CA THR A 326 15.37 14.72 0.61
C THR A 326 16.43 13.62 0.40
N LEU A 327 17.52 13.93 -0.30
CA LEU A 327 18.64 12.99 -0.48
C LEU A 327 19.32 12.63 0.84
N VAL A 328 19.64 13.62 1.68
CA VAL A 328 20.25 13.42 3.00
C VAL A 328 19.42 12.47 3.85
N GLU A 329 18.11 12.72 3.95
CA GLU A 329 17.20 11.90 4.75
C GLU A 329 17.01 10.51 4.13
N LEU A 330 16.94 10.39 2.80
CA LEU A 330 16.90 9.08 2.15
C LEU A 330 18.17 8.28 2.46
N VAL A 331 19.35 8.90 2.35
CA VAL A 331 20.64 8.26 2.67
C VAL A 331 20.67 7.77 4.13
N ARG A 332 20.20 8.59 5.08
CA ARG A 332 20.07 8.18 6.50
C ARG A 332 19.17 6.95 6.69
N VAL A 333 18.08 6.86 5.92
CA VAL A 333 17.19 5.70 5.96
C VAL A 333 17.90 4.47 5.39
N VAL A 334 18.40 4.55 4.16
CA VAL A 334 18.96 3.39 3.45
C VAL A 334 20.28 2.91 4.02
N GLN A 335 20.95 3.70 4.87
CA GLN A 335 22.17 3.29 5.59
C GLN A 335 22.02 1.98 6.38
N ARG A 336 20.80 1.67 6.84
CA ARG A 336 20.51 0.41 7.57
C ARG A 336 20.05 -0.73 6.66
N TRP A 337 19.91 -0.50 5.36
CA TRP A 337 19.40 -1.50 4.43
C TRP A 337 20.52 -2.45 3.99
N PRO A 338 20.21 -3.75 3.83
CA PRO A 338 21.18 -4.71 3.34
C PRO A 338 21.58 -4.40 1.90
N GLY A 339 22.85 -4.65 1.56
CA GLY A 339 23.36 -4.48 0.19
C GLY A 339 23.61 -3.03 -0.23
N LEU A 340 23.68 -2.08 0.72
CA LEU A 340 23.96 -0.67 0.46
C LEU A 340 25.23 -0.46 -0.38
N PRO A 341 25.13 0.18 -1.56
CA PRO A 341 26.26 0.52 -2.42
C PRO A 341 27.31 1.38 -1.72
N GLY A 342 28.58 1.19 -2.10
CA GLY A 342 29.70 1.94 -1.52
C GLY A 342 29.54 3.46 -1.62
N LEU A 343 29.01 3.95 -2.74
CA LEU A 343 28.75 5.37 -2.98
C LEU A 343 27.77 6.00 -1.97
N LEU A 344 26.85 5.22 -1.41
CA LEU A 344 25.86 5.68 -0.42
C LEU A 344 26.32 5.49 1.03
N ARG A 345 27.51 4.93 1.26
CA ARG A 345 28.11 4.77 2.60
C ARG A 345 28.77 6.08 3.03
N ILE A 346 27.96 7.10 3.25
CA ILE A 346 28.41 8.44 3.62
C ILE A 346 28.31 8.58 5.14
N PRO A 347 29.42 8.64 5.91
CA PRO A 347 29.35 8.68 7.38
C PRO A 347 28.54 9.86 7.93
N HIS A 348 28.62 10.99 7.22
CA HIS A 348 27.98 12.26 7.56
C HIS A 348 27.05 12.68 6.41
N PRO A 349 25.81 12.15 6.33
CA PRO A 349 24.89 12.43 5.22
C PRO A 349 24.67 13.93 4.97
N GLU A 350 24.72 14.77 6.00
CA GLU A 350 24.65 16.23 5.91
C GLU A 350 25.66 16.85 4.93
N SER A 351 26.82 16.22 4.73
CA SER A 351 27.84 16.68 3.77
C SER A 351 27.35 16.70 2.31
N ILE A 352 26.25 16.00 2.00
CA ILE A 352 25.63 16.01 0.67
C ILE A 352 25.15 17.42 0.30
N MET A 353 24.81 18.26 1.28
CA MET A 353 24.39 19.64 1.03
C MET A 353 25.50 20.51 0.43
N ASP A 354 26.77 20.10 0.62
CA ASP A 354 27.96 20.80 0.12
C ASP A 354 28.52 20.15 -1.16
N TYR A 355 27.80 19.19 -1.76
CA TYR A 355 28.27 18.53 -2.97
C TYR A 355 28.14 19.46 -4.17
N GLU A 356 29.12 19.37 -5.08
CA GLU A 356 29.00 19.91 -6.42
C GLU A 356 27.96 19.14 -7.24
N ALA A 357 27.43 19.77 -8.28
CA ALA A 357 26.34 19.27 -9.10
C ALA A 357 26.54 17.82 -9.59
N ASP A 358 27.72 17.48 -10.10
CA ASP A 358 28.01 16.14 -10.63
C ASP A 358 27.94 15.06 -9.54
N ARG A 359 28.57 15.32 -8.39
CA ARG A 359 28.59 14.39 -7.25
C ARG A 359 27.20 14.25 -6.64
N PHE A 360 26.46 15.35 -6.57
CA PHE A 360 25.06 15.33 -6.12
C PHE A 360 24.21 14.45 -7.03
N SER A 361 24.30 14.66 -8.35
CA SER A 361 23.53 13.90 -9.33
C SER A 361 23.89 12.42 -9.33
N GLU A 362 25.17 12.08 -9.20
CA GLU A 362 25.63 10.69 -9.06
C GLU A 362 25.04 10.03 -7.80
N THR A 363 25.07 10.75 -6.67
CA THR A 363 24.55 10.25 -5.38
C THR A 363 23.02 10.10 -5.40
N MET A 364 22.29 11.06 -5.96
CA MET A 364 20.84 11.02 -6.15
C MET A 364 20.44 9.83 -7.02
N ARG A 365 21.12 9.63 -8.16
CA ARG A 365 20.90 8.49 -9.06
C ARG A 365 21.11 7.17 -8.35
N ALA A 366 22.25 7.01 -7.68
CA ALA A 366 22.56 5.78 -6.96
C ALA A 366 21.55 5.48 -5.84
N ALA A 367 21.04 6.51 -5.14
CA ALA A 367 20.04 6.34 -4.10
C ALA A 367 18.69 5.86 -4.66
N VAL A 368 18.22 6.47 -5.76
CA VAL A 368 16.96 6.08 -6.42
C VAL A 368 17.08 4.70 -7.06
N ASP A 369 18.17 4.41 -7.77
CA ASP A 369 18.43 3.10 -8.37
C ASP A 369 18.48 2.00 -7.32
N PHE A 370 19.15 2.26 -6.19
CA PHE A 370 19.20 1.34 -5.07
C PHE A 370 17.81 1.08 -4.49
N TYR A 371 17.03 2.13 -4.24
CA TYR A 371 15.64 2.01 -3.78
C TYR A 371 14.81 1.14 -4.74
N VAL A 372 14.81 1.47 -6.03
CA VAL A 372 14.01 0.76 -7.05
C VAL A 372 14.41 -0.72 -7.11
N LYS A 373 15.72 -1.00 -7.14
CA LYS A 373 16.24 -2.37 -7.18
C LYS A 373 15.83 -3.18 -5.95
N VAL A 374 15.99 -2.61 -4.75
CA VAL A 374 15.63 -3.28 -3.51
C VAL A 374 14.12 -3.50 -3.43
N PHE A 375 13.33 -2.51 -3.82
CA PHE A 375 11.86 -2.62 -3.87
C PHE A 375 11.41 -3.77 -4.79
N ILE A 376 11.97 -3.87 -6.00
CA ILE A 376 11.62 -4.93 -6.96
C ILE A 376 11.99 -6.31 -6.41
N ASN A 377 13.14 -6.43 -5.76
CA ASN A 377 13.57 -7.69 -5.15
C ASN A 377 12.62 -8.14 -4.03
N THR A 378 12.04 -7.19 -3.29
CA THR A 378 11.11 -7.47 -2.19
C THR A 378 9.68 -7.74 -2.66
N TYR A 379 9.16 -6.92 -3.58
CA TYR A 379 7.72 -6.93 -3.94
C TYR A 379 7.43 -7.47 -5.35
N HIS A 380 8.45 -7.77 -6.15
CA HIS A 380 8.33 -8.32 -7.51
C HIS A 380 7.47 -7.47 -8.46
N ARG A 381 7.45 -6.15 -8.24
CA ARG A 381 6.80 -5.16 -9.11
C ARG A 381 7.55 -3.84 -9.03
N LEU A 382 7.27 -2.94 -9.96
CA LEU A 382 7.75 -1.55 -9.88
C LEU A 382 7.11 -0.83 -8.68
N PRO A 383 7.87 0.03 -7.98
CA PRO A 383 7.31 0.95 -7.00
C PRO A 383 6.45 2.01 -7.70
N ILE A 384 5.53 2.63 -6.95
CA ILE A 384 4.86 3.84 -7.40
C ILE A 384 5.81 5.00 -7.11
N PRO A 385 6.30 5.74 -8.13
CA PRO A 385 7.21 6.84 -7.89
C PRO A 385 6.50 8.03 -7.24
N PRO A 386 7.22 8.91 -6.52
CA PRO A 386 6.72 10.23 -6.19
C PRO A 386 6.43 11.02 -7.47
N ALA A 387 5.54 12.00 -7.38
CA ALA A 387 5.15 12.83 -8.52
C ALA A 387 5.51 14.30 -8.28
N VAL A 388 5.78 15.03 -9.35
CA VAL A 388 6.01 16.48 -9.30
C VAL A 388 4.69 17.15 -8.94
N LEU A 389 4.73 18.02 -7.93
CA LEU A 389 3.56 18.81 -7.52
C LEU A 389 3.03 19.62 -8.73
N PRO A 390 1.75 19.48 -9.12
CA PRO A 390 1.18 20.24 -10.23
C PRO A 390 1.28 21.74 -9.94
N ALA A 391 1.63 22.60 -10.90
CA ALA A 391 1.89 24.02 -10.66
C ALA A 391 0.65 24.80 -10.12
N ASP A 392 -0.56 24.41 -10.53
CA ASP A 392 -1.83 25.07 -10.19
C ASP A 392 -2.57 24.35 -9.04
N TRP A 393 -1.90 24.12 -7.90
CA TRP A 393 -2.44 23.32 -6.79
C TRP A 393 -3.43 24.06 -5.87
#